data_AF-A0A7J4EWW7-F1
#
_entry.id   AF-A0A7J4EWW7-F1
#
_cell.length_a   1.000
_cell.length_b   1.000
_cell.length_c   1.000
_cell.angle_alpha   90.00
_cell.angle_beta   90.00
_cell.angle_gamma   90.00
#
_symmetry.space_group_name_H-M   'P 1'
#
loop_
_entity.id
_entity.type
_entity.pdbx_description
1 polymer ?
#
loop_
_entity_poly.entity_id
_entity_poly.type
_entity_poly.pdbx_seq_one_letter_code
_entity_poly.pdbx_strand_id
1 'polypeptide(L)'
;MKKSILIFLIILFTAGCINETKTDEVIKFKTTDLKKAKNISEMIDEINKNPYDFLTPYDGFIYDNISTSSSDNRITVKASSKELEGDDIYLFIYENGSLILKSYTLEALPSSLKDEAVAIALSNEKVYRNAKGELTVRRILPHTAAKYYMAKELFSVTWHGDRIVSALVDVEDGIIVKTYFSE
;
A
#
# COMPACT_ATOMS: atom_id res chain seq x y z
N MET A 1 -18.35 -20.40 48.31
CA MET A 1 -19.69 -20.98 48.62
C MET A 1 -20.77 -20.00 48.17
N LYS A 2 -21.61 -20.43 47.21
CA LYS A 2 -22.86 -19.78 46.72
C LYS A 2 -22.65 -18.38 46.09
N LYS A 3 -23.25 -17.97 44.97
CA LYS A 3 -24.58 -18.14 44.35
C LYS A 3 -24.39 -17.75 42.86
N SER A 4 -25.21 -18.01 41.85
CA SER A 4 -26.40 -18.82 41.59
C SER A 4 -26.56 -18.75 40.07
N ILE A 5 -26.99 -19.85 39.46
CA ILE A 5 -27.46 -19.94 38.06
C ILE A 5 -28.71 -19.07 37.90
N LEU A 6 -28.82 -18.34 36.79
CA LEU A 6 -30.12 -17.95 36.23
C LEU A 6 -30.08 -18.01 34.70
N ILE A 7 -30.68 -19.07 34.16
CA ILE A 7 -31.20 -19.16 32.81
C ILE A 7 -32.70 -18.90 32.95
N PHE A 8 -33.28 -17.95 32.20
CA PHE A 8 -34.64 -18.11 31.68
C PHE A 8 -34.87 -17.27 30.41
N LEU A 9 -35.33 -18.01 29.41
CA LEU A 9 -35.89 -17.67 28.11
C LEU A 9 -37.10 -16.71 28.25
N ILE A 10 -37.43 -15.92 27.22
CA ILE A 10 -38.78 -15.81 26.63
C ILE A 10 -38.75 -14.87 25.41
N ILE A 11 -39.24 -15.41 24.29
CA ILE A 11 -39.51 -14.80 23.00
C ILE A 11 -40.89 -14.12 23.08
N LEU A 12 -41.03 -12.91 22.55
CA LEU A 12 -42.34 -12.33 22.22
C LEU A 12 -42.37 -11.86 20.76
N PHE A 13 -43.15 -12.61 19.98
CA PHE A 13 -43.68 -12.23 18.68
C PHE A 13 -44.65 -11.05 18.86
N THR A 14 -44.49 -10.00 18.06
CA THR A 14 -45.59 -9.11 17.69
C THR A 14 -45.71 -9.09 16.18
N ALA A 15 -46.70 -9.83 15.68
CA ALA A 15 -47.32 -9.61 14.40
C ALA A 15 -48.10 -8.28 14.45
N GLY A 16 -47.98 -7.45 13.42
CA GLY A 16 -48.65 -6.16 13.35
C GLY A 16 -48.67 -5.59 11.93
N CYS A 17 -49.63 -6.10 11.15
CA CYS A 17 -50.38 -5.49 10.05
C CYS A 17 -49.68 -4.64 8.97
N ILE A 18 -49.77 -5.20 7.76
CA ILE A 18 -49.74 -4.59 6.43
C ILE A 18 -50.67 -3.36 6.37
N ASN A 19 -50.19 -2.28 5.77
CA ASN A 19 -51.03 -1.32 5.06
C ASN A 19 -50.46 -1.12 3.65
N GLU A 20 -51.12 -1.70 2.65
CA GLU A 20 -51.01 -1.26 1.27
C GLU A 20 -51.83 0.02 1.11
N THR A 21 -51.15 1.13 0.81
CA THR A 21 -51.76 2.23 0.07
C THR A 21 -50.86 2.52 -1.12
N LYS A 22 -51.32 2.08 -2.30
CA LYS A 22 -50.85 2.59 -3.58
C LYS A 22 -51.18 4.08 -3.66
N THR A 23 -50.15 4.90 -3.82
CA THR A 23 -50.27 6.19 -4.49
C THR A 23 -48.98 6.37 -5.27
N ASP A 24 -49.11 6.27 -6.60
CA ASP A 24 -48.04 6.57 -7.55
C ASP A 24 -47.72 8.07 -7.47
N GLU A 25 -46.81 8.45 -6.57
CA GLU A 25 -46.01 9.64 -6.75
C GLU A 25 -44.67 9.20 -7.34
N VAL A 26 -44.51 9.44 -8.64
CA VAL A 26 -43.21 9.46 -9.31
C VAL A 26 -42.42 10.60 -8.69
N ILE A 27 -41.76 10.32 -7.57
CA ILE A 27 -40.70 11.18 -7.05
C ILE A 27 -39.59 11.10 -8.10
N LYS A 28 -39.56 12.08 -9.00
CA LYS A 28 -38.35 12.44 -9.72
C LYS A 28 -37.31 12.80 -8.67
N PHE A 29 -36.54 11.80 -8.25
CA PHE A 29 -35.25 12.07 -7.66
C PHE A 29 -34.50 12.89 -8.70
N LYS A 30 -34.34 14.19 -8.41
CA LYS A 30 -33.24 14.96 -8.96
C LYS A 30 -32.02 14.07 -8.75
N THR A 31 -31.45 13.59 -9.84
CA THR A 31 -30.12 13.02 -9.88
C THR A 31 -29.19 14.09 -9.31
N THR A 32 -29.00 14.06 -8.00
CA THR A 32 -27.92 14.75 -7.32
C THR A 32 -26.66 14.26 -7.99
N ASP A 33 -25.99 15.17 -8.67
CA ASP A 33 -24.74 15.03 -9.40
C ASP A 33 -24.05 13.67 -9.16
N LEU A 34 -24.27 12.74 -10.10
CA LEU A 34 -23.25 11.73 -10.36
C LEU A 34 -22.00 12.53 -10.70
N LYS A 35 -21.08 12.70 -9.74
CA LYS A 35 -19.77 13.31 -9.98
C LYS A 35 -19.24 12.63 -11.23
N LYS A 36 -19.21 13.37 -12.33
CA LYS A 36 -18.72 12.89 -13.62
C LYS A 36 -17.37 12.25 -13.33
N ALA A 37 -17.22 10.97 -13.69
CA ALA A 37 -15.94 10.28 -13.51
C ALA A 37 -14.88 11.15 -14.17
N LYS A 38 -13.84 11.50 -13.40
CA LYS A 38 -12.76 12.33 -13.90
C LYS A 38 -12.14 11.66 -15.13
N ASN A 39 -11.70 12.42 -16.10
CA ASN A 39 -10.82 11.87 -17.13
C ASN A 39 -9.38 11.75 -16.59
N ILE A 40 -8.50 11.08 -17.32
CA ILE A 40 -7.13 10.85 -16.84
C ILE A 40 -6.35 12.15 -16.59
N SER A 41 -6.57 13.19 -17.39
CA SER A 41 -5.91 14.50 -17.21
C SER A 41 -6.34 15.13 -15.88
N GLU A 42 -7.63 15.10 -15.57
CA GLU A 42 -8.16 15.62 -14.31
C GLU A 42 -7.63 14.84 -13.09
N MET A 43 -7.37 13.54 -13.24
CA MET A 43 -6.74 12.71 -12.21
C MET A 43 -5.26 13.05 -12.03
N ILE A 44 -4.52 13.30 -13.12
CA ILE A 44 -3.14 13.77 -13.07
C ILE A 44 -3.05 15.13 -12.37
N ASP A 45 -3.95 16.06 -12.69
CA ASP A 45 -4.00 17.37 -12.04
C ASP A 45 -4.26 17.25 -10.54
N GLU A 46 -5.11 16.30 -10.13
CA GLU A 46 -5.37 16.04 -8.71
C GLU A 46 -4.15 15.43 -7.99
N ILE A 47 -3.45 14.47 -8.60
CA ILE A 47 -2.20 13.93 -8.06
C ILE A 47 -1.16 15.06 -7.90
N ASN A 48 -1.01 15.92 -8.90
CA ASN A 48 -0.04 17.03 -8.83
C ASN A 48 -0.42 18.09 -7.79
N LYS A 49 -1.72 18.33 -7.60
CA LYS A 49 -2.22 19.31 -6.63
C LYS A 49 -2.11 18.81 -5.19
N ASN A 50 -2.45 17.54 -4.95
CA ASN A 50 -2.48 16.92 -3.62
C ASN A 50 -1.73 15.57 -3.63
N PRO A 51 -0.41 15.56 -3.85
CA PRO A 51 0.34 14.31 -4.05
C PRO A 51 0.29 13.37 -2.84
N TYR A 52 0.23 13.90 -1.62
CA TYR A 52 0.24 13.12 -0.39
C TYR A 52 -1.07 12.36 -0.11
N ASP A 53 -2.12 12.60 -0.90
CA ASP A 53 -3.33 11.76 -0.88
C ASP A 53 -3.08 10.41 -1.59
N PHE A 54 -2.02 10.31 -2.40
CA PHE A 54 -1.73 9.17 -3.28
C PHE A 54 -0.36 8.54 -3.05
N LEU A 55 0.60 9.34 -2.59
CA LEU A 55 1.99 8.97 -2.40
C LEU A 55 2.33 9.01 -0.90
N THR A 56 3.23 8.14 -0.48
CA THR A 56 3.64 8.06 0.93
C THR A 56 5.15 8.25 0.98
N PRO A 57 5.69 9.43 1.32
CA PRO A 57 7.13 9.57 1.54
C PRO A 57 7.61 8.69 2.71
N TYR A 58 8.92 8.53 2.86
CA TYR A 58 9.45 7.92 4.08
C TYR A 58 9.23 8.83 5.29
N ASP A 59 8.98 8.23 6.46
CA ASP A 59 8.61 8.97 7.67
C ASP A 59 9.65 10.04 8.02
N GLY A 60 9.18 11.27 8.23
CA GLY A 60 10.03 12.43 8.51
C GLY A 60 10.55 13.17 7.27
N PHE A 61 10.22 12.73 6.05
CA PHE A 61 10.68 13.34 4.81
C PHE A 61 9.52 13.81 3.92
N ILE A 62 9.86 14.70 2.99
CA ILE A 62 8.95 15.22 1.97
C ILE A 62 9.56 15.03 0.58
N TYR A 63 8.71 15.05 -0.45
CA TYR A 63 9.17 15.09 -1.83
C TYR A 63 9.46 16.53 -2.26
N ASP A 64 10.64 16.74 -2.85
CA ASP A 64 11.06 18.01 -3.46
C ASP A 64 10.61 18.12 -4.91
N ASN A 65 10.52 16.99 -5.60
CA ASN A 65 10.17 16.93 -7.02
C ASN A 65 9.22 15.77 -7.25
N ILE A 66 8.13 16.05 -7.97
CA ILE A 66 7.13 15.06 -8.36
C ILE A 66 6.87 15.27 -9.85
N SER A 67 6.98 14.19 -10.59
CA SER A 67 6.70 14.16 -12.02
C SER A 67 5.67 13.07 -12.31
N THR A 68 4.69 13.41 -13.14
CA THR A 68 3.64 12.48 -13.54
C THR A 68 3.65 12.34 -15.06
N SER A 69 3.57 11.10 -15.53
CA SER A 69 3.38 10.77 -16.93
C SER A 69 2.24 9.77 -17.07
N SER A 70 1.64 9.72 -18.25
CA SER A 70 0.55 8.79 -18.52
C SER A 70 0.65 8.18 -19.91
N SER A 71 0.20 6.93 -20.02
CA SER A 71 0.03 6.20 -21.28
C SER A 71 -1.24 5.38 -21.17
N ASP A 72 -2.20 5.63 -22.05
CA ASP A 72 -3.55 5.06 -22.01
C ASP A 72 -4.26 5.31 -20.67
N ASN A 73 -4.47 4.25 -19.89
CA ASN A 73 -5.07 4.27 -18.57
C ASN A 73 -4.03 4.15 -17.44
N ARG A 74 -2.73 4.18 -17.77
CA ARG A 74 -1.63 4.06 -16.81
C ARG A 74 -1.14 5.45 -16.44
N ILE A 75 -0.98 5.69 -15.14
CA ILE A 75 -0.35 6.90 -14.61
C ILE A 75 0.89 6.48 -13.82
N THR A 76 2.06 6.96 -14.24
CA THR A 76 3.31 6.76 -13.53
C THR A 76 3.66 8.05 -12.80
N VAL A 77 3.91 7.94 -11.50
CA VAL A 77 4.35 9.06 -10.67
C VAL A 77 5.74 8.74 -10.16
N LYS A 78 6.70 9.61 -10.45
CA LYS A 78 8.06 9.54 -9.94
C LYS A 78 8.28 10.71 -8.99
N ALA A 79 8.64 10.41 -7.75
CA ALA A 79 8.83 11.38 -6.68
C ALA A 79 10.22 11.23 -6.06
N SER A 80 10.87 12.34 -5.76
CA SER A 80 12.22 12.36 -5.18
C SER A 80 12.35 13.41 -4.08
N SER A 81 13.25 13.13 -3.13
CA SER A 81 13.65 14.07 -2.08
C SER A 81 15.12 14.39 -2.28
N LYS A 82 15.53 15.63 -2.00
CA LYS A 82 16.95 16.02 -2.02
C LYS A 82 17.72 15.47 -0.82
N GLU A 83 17.01 15.06 0.22
CA GLU A 83 17.59 14.52 1.46
C GLU A 83 17.79 13.00 1.39
N LEU A 84 17.17 12.33 0.42
CA LEU A 84 17.19 10.87 0.28
C LEU A 84 17.76 10.47 -1.06
N GLU A 85 18.60 9.43 -1.06
CA GLU A 85 19.09 8.84 -2.31
C GLU A 85 18.06 7.88 -2.91
N GLY A 86 17.85 7.99 -4.21
CA GLY A 86 16.92 7.17 -4.98
C GLY A 86 15.60 7.91 -5.25
N ASP A 87 14.69 7.20 -5.91
CA ASP A 87 13.38 7.73 -6.28
C ASP A 87 12.29 6.76 -5.84
N ASP A 88 11.14 7.31 -5.45
CA ASP A 88 9.92 6.54 -5.29
C ASP A 88 9.11 6.61 -6.59
N ILE A 89 8.72 5.44 -7.10
CA ILE A 89 7.98 5.29 -8.35
C ILE A 89 6.68 4.54 -8.05
N TYR A 90 5.56 5.12 -8.45
CA TYR A 90 4.22 4.56 -8.31
C TYR A 90 3.62 4.37 -9.69
N LEU A 91 3.02 3.20 -9.91
CA LEU A 91 2.23 2.91 -11.11
C LEU A 91 0.79 2.72 -10.71
N PHE A 92 -0.06 3.61 -11.21
CA PHE A 92 -1.51 3.53 -11.06
C PHE A 92 -2.16 3.08 -12.37
N ILE A 93 -3.27 2.36 -12.25
CA ILE A 93 -4.22 2.09 -13.31
C ILE A 93 -5.48 2.90 -13.00
N TYR A 94 -5.92 3.73 -13.94
CA TYR A 94 -7.12 4.54 -13.82
C TYR A 94 -8.22 3.99 -14.73
N GLU A 95 -9.19 3.29 -14.15
CA GLU A 95 -10.27 2.63 -14.88
C GLU A 95 -11.62 2.89 -14.19
N ASN A 96 -12.65 3.18 -14.99
CA ASN A 96 -14.03 3.36 -14.50
C ASN A 96 -14.15 4.37 -13.35
N GLY A 97 -13.38 5.46 -13.39
CA GLY A 97 -13.38 6.50 -12.35
C GLY A 97 -12.63 6.12 -11.06
N SER A 98 -11.91 4.99 -11.05
CA SER A 98 -11.15 4.50 -9.90
C SER A 98 -9.66 4.50 -10.20
N LEU A 99 -8.87 5.07 -9.29
CA LEU A 99 -7.42 5.02 -9.33
C LEU A 99 -6.93 3.86 -8.47
N ILE A 100 -6.22 2.91 -9.08
CA ILE A 100 -5.76 1.69 -8.42
C ILE A 100 -4.24 1.66 -8.44
N LEU A 101 -3.61 1.65 -7.26
CA LEU A 101 -2.17 1.42 -7.15
C LEU A 101 -1.85 -0.02 -7.58
N LYS A 102 -1.16 -0.17 -8.72
CA LYS A 102 -0.84 -1.47 -9.31
C LYS A 102 0.50 -2.02 -8.87
N SER A 103 1.50 -1.15 -8.78
CA SER A 103 2.84 -1.48 -8.30
C SER A 103 3.56 -0.23 -7.82
N TYR A 104 4.64 -0.43 -7.08
CA TYR A 104 5.53 0.63 -6.64
C TYR A 104 6.98 0.14 -6.53
N THR A 105 7.90 1.07 -6.54
CA THR A 105 9.32 0.93 -6.16
C THR A 105 9.63 2.07 -5.22
N LEU A 106 9.91 1.80 -3.95
CA LEU A 106 10.15 2.84 -2.93
C LEU A 106 11.59 2.76 -2.44
N GLU A 107 12.50 3.52 -3.06
CA GLU A 107 13.95 3.48 -2.80
C GLU A 107 14.49 4.74 -2.12
N ALA A 108 13.69 5.81 -2.05
CA ALA A 108 14.04 7.03 -1.34
C ALA A 108 14.00 6.75 0.18
N LEU A 109 15.14 6.32 0.73
CA LEU A 109 15.31 5.91 2.13
C LEU A 109 16.62 6.47 2.71
N PRO A 110 16.68 6.75 4.02
CA PRO A 110 17.91 7.16 4.68
C PRO A 110 19.02 6.10 4.54
N SER A 111 20.25 6.52 4.29
CA SER A 111 21.39 5.59 4.13
C SER A 111 21.60 4.71 5.35
N SER A 112 21.44 5.25 6.56
CA SER A 112 21.56 4.48 7.81
C SER A 112 20.56 3.33 7.90
N LEU A 113 19.32 3.55 7.45
CA LEU A 113 18.29 2.52 7.40
C LEU A 113 18.61 1.45 6.35
N LYS A 114 19.11 1.87 5.18
CA LYS A 114 19.55 0.94 4.13
C LYS A 114 20.67 0.03 4.66
N ASP A 115 21.67 0.61 5.32
CA ASP A 115 22.81 -0.11 5.90
C ASP A 115 22.36 -1.10 6.99
N GLU A 116 21.43 -0.68 7.85
CA GLU A 116 20.87 -1.54 8.89
C GLU A 116 20.09 -2.73 8.31
N ALA A 117 19.19 -2.48 7.35
CA ALA A 117 18.46 -3.53 6.66
C ALA A 117 19.41 -4.53 5.98
N VAL A 118 20.47 -4.03 5.35
CA VAL A 118 21.52 -4.85 4.72
C VAL A 118 22.26 -5.69 5.75
N ALA A 119 22.67 -5.11 6.88
CA ALA A 119 23.36 -5.83 7.94
C ALA A 119 22.49 -6.98 8.49
N ILE A 120 21.20 -6.71 8.73
CA ILE A 120 20.24 -7.75 9.16
C ILE A 120 20.12 -8.82 8.08
N ALA A 121 19.94 -8.47 6.81
CA ALA A 121 19.85 -9.44 5.72
C ALA A 121 21.11 -10.34 5.60
N LEU A 122 22.30 -9.75 5.75
CA LEU A 122 23.58 -10.46 5.69
C LEU A 122 23.86 -11.31 6.93
N SER A 123 23.11 -11.16 8.02
CA SER A 123 23.19 -12.08 9.17
C SER A 123 22.78 -13.52 8.81
N ASN A 124 22.02 -13.71 7.73
CA ASN A 124 21.73 -15.03 7.20
C ASN A 124 22.88 -15.54 6.32
N GLU A 125 23.51 -16.63 6.77
CA GLU A 125 24.66 -17.23 6.09
C GLU A 125 24.40 -17.56 4.61
N LYS A 126 23.20 -18.03 4.27
CA LYS A 126 22.85 -18.37 2.89
C LYS A 126 22.71 -17.11 2.03
N VAL A 127 22.12 -16.04 2.57
CA VAL A 127 22.09 -14.73 1.88
C VAL A 127 23.51 -14.22 1.71
N TYR A 128 24.29 -14.14 2.78
CA TYR A 128 25.69 -13.66 2.77
C TYR A 128 26.55 -14.34 1.69
N ARG A 129 26.51 -15.67 1.62
CA ARG A 129 27.30 -16.43 0.64
C ARG A 129 26.90 -16.18 -0.83
N ASN A 130 25.68 -15.69 -1.07
CA ASN A 130 25.15 -15.48 -2.42
C ASN A 130 24.91 -14.00 -2.76
N ALA A 131 25.09 -13.08 -1.81
CA ALA A 131 24.90 -11.64 -1.97
C ALA A 131 25.99 -11.03 -2.87
N LYS A 132 25.74 -11.01 -4.18
CA LYS A 132 26.65 -10.49 -5.21
C LYS A 132 25.89 -9.61 -6.20
N GLY A 133 26.57 -8.62 -6.76
CA GLY A 133 26.01 -7.72 -7.77
C GLY A 133 25.46 -6.43 -7.17
N GLU A 134 24.62 -5.74 -7.95
CA GLU A 134 24.07 -4.44 -7.58
C GLU A 134 23.07 -4.58 -6.43
N LEU A 135 23.18 -3.73 -5.41
CA LEU A 135 22.32 -3.75 -4.24
C LEU A 135 21.18 -2.75 -4.39
N THR A 136 19.97 -3.18 -4.06
CA THR A 136 18.81 -2.30 -3.88
C THR A 136 18.14 -2.57 -2.54
N VAL A 137 17.71 -1.51 -1.87
CA VAL A 137 16.90 -1.59 -0.65
C VAL A 137 15.60 -0.86 -0.92
N ARG A 138 14.48 -1.56 -0.79
CA ARG A 138 13.14 -1.05 -1.09
C ARG A 138 12.24 -1.17 0.11
N ARG A 139 11.48 -0.12 0.39
CA ARG A 139 10.41 -0.17 1.39
C ARG A 139 9.19 -0.93 0.84
N ILE A 140 8.61 -1.75 1.70
CA ILE A 140 7.39 -2.52 1.46
C ILE A 140 6.29 -1.97 2.37
N LEU A 141 5.23 -1.44 1.77
CA LEU A 141 4.11 -0.84 2.49
C LEU A 141 3.34 -1.90 3.32
N PRO A 142 2.74 -1.50 4.46
CA PRO A 142 2.04 -2.40 5.38
C PRO A 142 1.02 -3.35 4.74
N HIS A 143 0.21 -2.84 3.80
CA HIS A 143 -0.80 -3.66 3.13
C HIS A 143 -0.20 -4.75 2.22
N THR A 144 1.00 -4.52 1.68
CA THR A 144 1.74 -5.53 0.91
C THR A 144 2.47 -6.50 1.83
N ALA A 145 3.09 -5.99 2.90
CA ALA A 145 3.80 -6.77 3.91
C ALA A 145 2.88 -7.79 4.62
N ALA A 146 1.61 -7.45 4.83
CA ALA A 146 0.61 -8.32 5.44
C ALA A 146 0.44 -9.69 4.77
N LYS A 147 0.83 -9.84 3.50
CA LYS A 147 0.81 -11.13 2.79
C LYS A 147 1.94 -12.08 3.20
N TYR A 148 2.99 -11.56 3.81
CA TYR A 148 4.22 -12.29 4.13
C TYR A 148 4.45 -12.41 5.64
N TYR A 149 4.02 -11.42 6.43
CA TYR A 149 4.27 -11.38 7.87
C TYR A 149 3.14 -10.68 8.63
N MET A 150 3.20 -9.35 8.76
CA MET A 150 2.18 -8.54 9.40
C MET A 150 2.06 -7.18 8.72
N ALA A 151 0.97 -6.47 9.00
CA ALA A 151 0.71 -5.14 8.42
C ALA A 151 1.57 -4.05 9.09
N LYS A 152 2.88 -4.08 8.82
CA LYS A 152 3.86 -3.06 9.20
C LYS A 152 4.83 -2.80 8.04
N GLU A 153 5.62 -1.75 8.17
CA GLU A 153 6.65 -1.44 7.20
C GLU A 153 7.78 -2.50 7.25
N LEU A 154 8.15 -3.03 6.09
CA LEU A 154 9.27 -3.98 5.92
C LEU A 154 10.19 -3.50 4.81
N PHE A 155 11.39 -4.08 4.73
CA PHE A 155 12.39 -3.71 3.74
C PHE A 155 12.83 -4.91 2.92
N SER A 156 12.74 -4.81 1.60
CA SER A 156 13.30 -5.78 0.67
C SER A 156 14.72 -5.37 0.33
N VAL A 157 15.70 -6.17 0.77
CA VAL A 157 17.11 -6.04 0.42
C VAL A 157 17.42 -7.03 -0.69
N THR A 158 17.82 -6.56 -1.85
CA THR A 158 18.00 -7.40 -3.05
C THR A 158 19.33 -7.14 -3.72
N TRP A 159 20.06 -8.22 -4.00
CA TRP A 159 21.28 -8.23 -4.79
C TRP A 159 20.99 -8.78 -6.18
N HIS A 160 21.35 -8.01 -7.21
CA HIS A 160 21.16 -8.29 -8.63
C HIS A 160 22.50 -8.75 -9.24
N GLY A 161 22.85 -10.02 -9.04
CA GLY A 161 23.99 -10.67 -9.68
C GLY A 161 23.53 -11.71 -10.70
N ASP A 162 24.41 -12.68 -11.02
CA ASP A 162 24.08 -13.85 -11.87
C ASP A 162 22.83 -14.60 -11.37
N ARG A 163 22.64 -14.57 -10.04
CA ARG A 163 21.46 -15.03 -9.34
C ARG A 163 20.91 -13.89 -8.50
N ILE A 164 19.60 -13.68 -8.56
CA ILE A 164 18.92 -12.69 -7.72
C ILE A 164 18.77 -13.29 -6.32
N VAL A 165 19.26 -12.57 -5.33
CA VAL A 165 19.09 -12.91 -3.91
C VAL A 165 18.36 -11.78 -3.24
N SER A 166 17.33 -12.11 -2.47
CA SER A 166 16.55 -11.10 -1.75
C SER A 166 16.22 -11.56 -0.34
N ALA A 167 16.20 -10.63 0.59
CA ALA A 167 15.73 -10.82 1.95
C ALA A 167 14.68 -9.74 2.27
N LEU A 168 13.52 -10.17 2.74
CA LEU A 168 12.54 -9.30 3.37
C LEU A 168 12.90 -9.20 4.85
N VAL A 169 13.13 -7.98 5.31
CA VAL A 169 13.67 -7.65 6.63
C VAL A 169 12.68 -6.80 7.40
N ASP A 170 12.55 -7.12 8.68
CA ASP A 170 11.95 -6.25 9.67
C ASP A 170 13.09 -5.57 10.43
N VAL A 171 13.29 -4.28 10.17
CA VAL A 171 14.39 -3.52 10.81
C VAL A 171 14.08 -3.28 12.28
N GLU A 172 12.84 -2.94 12.62
CA GLU A 172 12.41 -2.66 14.00
C GLU A 172 12.63 -3.88 14.91
N ASP A 173 12.29 -5.07 14.42
CA ASP A 173 12.45 -6.32 15.17
C ASP A 173 13.82 -6.98 14.97
N GLY A 174 14.64 -6.47 14.04
CA GLY A 174 15.98 -6.99 13.74
C GLY A 174 15.98 -8.39 13.12
N ILE A 175 14.92 -8.77 12.39
CA ILE A 175 14.73 -10.13 11.87
C ILE A 175 14.60 -10.21 10.36
N ILE A 176 14.94 -11.38 9.82
CA ILE A 176 14.68 -11.73 8.43
C ILE A 176 13.34 -12.46 8.37
N VAL A 177 12.37 -11.85 7.71
CA VAL A 177 11.01 -12.38 7.52
C VAL A 177 11.01 -13.50 6.48
N LYS A 178 11.68 -13.29 5.35
CA LYS A 178 11.67 -14.23 4.22
C LYS A 178 12.90 -14.03 3.35
N THR A 179 13.40 -15.11 2.76
CA THR A 179 14.46 -15.06 1.75
C THR A 179 13.97 -15.60 0.41
N TYR A 180 14.45 -15.01 -0.67
CA TYR A 180 14.24 -15.47 -2.05
C TYR A 180 15.58 -15.63 -2.75
N PHE A 181 15.64 -16.63 -3.62
CA PHE A 181 16.78 -16.89 -4.46
C PHE A 181 16.26 -17.33 -5.83
N SER A 182 16.66 -16.65 -6.90
CA SER A 182 16.34 -17.14 -8.25
C SER A 182 17.06 -18.46 -8.51
N GLU A 183 16.48 -19.26 -9.39
CA GLU A 183 17.11 -20.46 -9.96
C GLU A 183 18.28 -20.07 -10.86
#